data_AF-A0A0Q8R3Q5-F1
#
_entry.id   AF-A0A0Q8R3Q5-F1
#
_cell.length_a   1.000
_cell.length_b   1.000
_cell.length_c   1.000
_cell.angle_alpha   90.00
_cell.angle_beta   90.00
_cell.angle_gamma   90.00
#
_symmetry.space_group_name_H-M   'P 1'
#
loop_
_entity.id
_entity.type
_entity.pdbx_description
1 polymer ?
#
loop_
_entity_poly.entity_id
_entity_poly.type
_entity_poly.pdbx_seq_one_letter_code
_entity_poly.pdbx_strand_id
1 'polypeptide(L)'
;MNKLIRLIFFALLASVDARAGDCPFTPKADSSGATQWNEALRRLSMQNCAGDPNEDLAELVRAYEGFTKDAKGEGDAPQAVAKGVTASLDLLAGFASGKAGGSANTEQWRAMRDEIRASQAKAIAVYVASPSMIMAPGDTIVSNRWNDFPASALQLNGVKITPLAPLECPAATCPGFGDRVDMLRVIRIMSNLGAYANSDWLKKNVAIAERERRRWESYRADGHHQYIWEVVVNGYAMKGSHCTRKENASKERIYLGFCEVPTAQWIVLHPDAALRWSHSAEQSSDLKPAFIIEALGRYWWRWGGESGATMLDRRGVALATSYSDYRGEKRWSYGPMLHYDSYSLAITKAAGGRWGLVLNIGLAGKIFDVKGRLEDLP
;
A
#
# COMPACT_ATOMS: atom_id res chain seq x y z
N MET A 1 -10.72 -27.76 -11.13
CA MET A 1 -11.93 -26.92 -11.04
C MET A 1 -12.69 -27.26 -9.76
N ASN A 2 -12.84 -26.28 -8.85
CA ASN A 2 -13.43 -26.48 -7.51
C ASN A 2 -14.92 -26.91 -7.60
N LYS A 3 -15.42 -27.66 -6.61
CA LYS A 3 -16.80 -28.19 -6.58
C LYS A 3 -17.85 -27.10 -6.74
N LEU A 4 -17.62 -25.90 -6.18
CA LEU A 4 -18.55 -24.76 -6.28
C LEU A 4 -18.64 -24.17 -7.70
N ILE A 5 -17.50 -23.94 -8.36
CA ILE A 5 -17.47 -23.45 -9.75
C ILE A 5 -18.13 -24.48 -10.67
N ARG A 6 -17.87 -25.78 -10.44
CA ARG A 6 -18.60 -26.86 -11.11
C ARG A 6 -20.10 -26.77 -10.83
N LEU A 7 -20.53 -26.54 -9.59
CA LEU A 7 -21.95 -26.45 -9.24
C LEU A 7 -22.66 -25.28 -9.94
N ILE A 8 -22.03 -24.10 -9.94
CA ILE A 8 -22.54 -22.90 -10.64
C ILE A 8 -22.58 -23.19 -12.16
N PHE A 9 -21.54 -23.81 -12.71
CA PHE A 9 -21.46 -24.15 -14.13
C PHE A 9 -22.53 -25.19 -14.54
N PHE A 10 -22.72 -26.25 -13.76
CA PHE A 10 -23.75 -27.27 -14.02
C PHE A 10 -25.17 -26.71 -13.84
N ALA A 11 -25.39 -25.82 -12.88
CA ALA A 11 -26.68 -25.18 -12.66
C ALA A 11 -27.04 -24.14 -13.73
N LEU A 12 -26.05 -23.42 -14.28
CA LEU A 12 -26.26 -22.56 -15.45
C LEU A 12 -26.72 -23.39 -16.66
N LEU A 13 -26.39 -24.68 -16.73
CA LEU A 13 -26.69 -25.56 -17.87
C LEU A 13 -27.94 -26.44 -17.68
N ALA A 14 -28.32 -26.73 -16.44
CA ALA A 14 -29.45 -27.60 -16.13
C ALA A 14 -30.77 -26.81 -16.09
N SER A 15 -31.69 -27.22 -16.96
CA SER A 15 -33.10 -26.79 -17.09
C SER A 15 -33.35 -25.35 -17.56
N VAL A 16 -33.91 -25.25 -18.75
CA VAL A 16 -34.53 -24.05 -19.31
C VAL A 16 -35.83 -24.49 -19.96
N ASP A 17 -36.93 -24.45 -19.21
CA ASP A 17 -38.27 -24.40 -19.81
C ASP A 17 -38.58 -22.93 -20.14
N ALA A 18 -37.87 -22.39 -21.14
CA ALA A 18 -38.19 -21.07 -21.68
C ALA A 18 -39.27 -21.24 -22.74
N ARG A 19 -40.43 -20.61 -22.52
CA ARG A 19 -41.43 -20.45 -23.58
C ARG A 19 -40.87 -19.52 -24.65
N ALA A 20 -40.91 -19.97 -25.90
CA ALA A 20 -40.54 -19.16 -27.06
C ALA A 20 -41.43 -17.91 -27.12
N GLY A 21 -40.84 -16.70 -27.02
CA GLY A 21 -41.60 -15.45 -27.13
C GLY A 21 -40.82 -14.16 -26.88
N ASP A 22 -40.02 -14.09 -25.80
CA ASP A 22 -39.64 -12.77 -25.25
C ASP A 22 -38.13 -12.45 -25.30
N CYS A 23 -37.43 -12.85 -26.37
CA CYS A 23 -36.00 -12.57 -26.55
C CYS A 23 -35.66 -12.07 -27.96
N PRO A 24 -34.76 -11.07 -28.12
CA PRO A 24 -34.21 -10.69 -29.43
C PRO A 24 -33.36 -11.81 -30.07
N PHE A 25 -32.99 -12.82 -29.29
CA PHE A 25 -32.56 -14.13 -29.81
C PHE A 25 -33.81 -14.97 -30.04
N THR A 26 -34.58 -14.66 -31.08
CA THR A 26 -35.73 -15.50 -31.45
C THR A 26 -35.23 -16.94 -31.64
N PRO A 27 -35.68 -17.88 -30.81
CA PRO A 27 -35.19 -19.24 -30.88
C PRO A 27 -35.49 -19.82 -32.26
N LYS A 28 -34.51 -20.50 -32.88
CA LYS A 28 -34.88 -21.43 -33.94
C LYS A 28 -35.78 -22.48 -33.29
N ALA A 29 -36.94 -22.72 -33.87
CA ALA A 29 -38.00 -23.58 -33.31
C ALA A 29 -37.55 -25.03 -33.01
N ASP A 30 -36.37 -25.43 -33.49
CA ASP A 30 -35.76 -26.76 -33.37
C ASP A 30 -34.63 -26.85 -32.32
N SER A 31 -34.22 -25.74 -31.70
CA SER A 31 -33.08 -25.72 -30.77
C SER A 31 -33.53 -25.93 -29.33
N SER A 32 -32.80 -26.75 -28.56
CA SER A 32 -33.07 -26.94 -27.14
C SER A 32 -32.83 -25.63 -26.36
N GLY A 33 -33.56 -25.40 -25.27
CA GLY A 33 -33.36 -24.23 -24.40
C GLY A 33 -31.93 -24.11 -23.86
N ALA A 34 -31.22 -25.24 -23.70
CA ALA A 34 -29.80 -25.26 -23.34
C ALA A 34 -28.89 -24.71 -24.46
N THR A 35 -29.12 -25.08 -25.72
CA THR A 35 -28.36 -24.56 -26.87
C THR A 35 -28.54 -23.05 -27.03
N GLN A 36 -29.77 -22.56 -26.84
CA GLN A 36 -30.11 -21.15 -26.95
C GLN A 36 -29.48 -20.32 -25.83
N TRP A 37 -29.53 -20.84 -24.60
CA TRP A 37 -28.88 -20.25 -23.45
C TRP A 37 -27.36 -20.14 -23.63
N ASN A 38 -26.72 -21.20 -24.15
CA ASN A 38 -25.30 -21.20 -24.43
C ASN A 38 -24.90 -20.15 -25.48
N GLU A 39 -25.74 -19.93 -26.50
CA GLU A 39 -25.50 -18.90 -27.52
C GLU A 39 -25.68 -17.48 -26.98
N ALA A 40 -26.67 -17.25 -26.11
CA ALA A 40 -26.87 -15.97 -25.43
C ALA A 40 -25.69 -15.64 -24.49
N LEU A 41 -25.28 -16.61 -23.67
CA LEU A 41 -24.09 -16.51 -22.81
C LEU A 41 -22.83 -16.19 -23.61
N ARG A 42 -22.65 -16.87 -24.74
CA ARG A 42 -21.49 -16.66 -25.62
C ARG A 42 -21.46 -15.24 -26.17
N ARG A 43 -22.59 -14.72 -26.63
CA ARG A 43 -22.66 -13.34 -27.17
C ARG A 43 -22.36 -12.31 -26.10
N LEU A 44 -22.97 -12.45 -24.92
CA LEU A 44 -22.72 -11.56 -23.78
C LEU A 44 -21.25 -11.58 -23.34
N SER A 45 -20.59 -12.75 -23.41
CA SER A 45 -19.17 -12.88 -23.05
C SER A 45 -18.20 -12.38 -24.11
N MET A 46 -18.49 -12.57 -25.41
CA MET A 46 -17.58 -12.16 -26.50
C MET A 46 -17.55 -10.65 -26.71
N GLN A 47 -18.65 -9.97 -26.41
CA GLN A 47 -18.79 -8.52 -26.60
C GLN A 47 -18.54 -7.73 -25.33
N ASN A 48 -18.11 -8.39 -24.24
CA ASN A 48 -18.00 -7.83 -22.90
C ASN A 48 -19.33 -7.23 -22.34
N CYS A 49 -20.49 -7.44 -22.96
CA CYS A 49 -21.74 -6.77 -22.59
C CYS A 49 -22.24 -6.98 -21.15
N ALA A 50 -21.83 -8.05 -20.45
CA ALA A 50 -22.24 -8.31 -19.08
C ALA A 50 -21.08 -8.03 -18.12
N GLY A 51 -21.14 -6.91 -17.41
CA GLY A 51 -20.13 -6.48 -16.44
C GLY A 51 -19.01 -5.60 -17.00
N ASP A 52 -19.07 -5.17 -18.27
CA ASP A 52 -18.15 -4.14 -18.80
C ASP A 52 -18.66 -2.75 -18.46
N PRO A 53 -17.85 -1.91 -17.80
CA PRO A 53 -18.23 -0.54 -17.43
C PRO A 53 -18.70 0.34 -18.59
N ASN A 54 -18.18 0.10 -19.80
CA ASN A 54 -18.48 0.95 -20.96
C ASN A 54 -19.74 0.53 -21.71
N GLU A 55 -20.15 -0.74 -21.58
CA GLU A 55 -21.19 -1.35 -22.39
C GLU A 55 -22.40 -1.80 -21.56
N ASP A 56 -22.21 -2.15 -20.28
CA ASP A 56 -23.27 -2.63 -19.39
C ASP A 56 -23.80 -1.50 -18.49
N LEU A 57 -24.94 -0.93 -18.87
CA LEU A 57 -25.59 0.16 -18.14
C LEU A 57 -26.32 -0.30 -16.87
N ALA A 58 -26.19 -1.57 -16.47
CA ALA A 58 -26.75 -2.07 -15.22
C ALA A 58 -26.27 -1.23 -14.02
N GLU A 59 -27.19 -0.96 -13.08
CA GLU A 59 -26.90 -0.16 -11.88
C GLU A 59 -25.71 -0.73 -11.08
N LEU A 60 -25.63 -2.06 -10.99
CA LEU A 60 -24.52 -2.76 -10.34
C LEU A 60 -23.15 -2.43 -10.96
N VAL A 61 -23.09 -2.34 -12.29
CA VAL A 61 -21.85 -2.08 -13.02
C VAL A 61 -21.46 -0.61 -12.88
N ARG A 62 -22.42 0.31 -12.97
CA ARG A 62 -22.18 1.75 -12.74
C ARG A 62 -21.70 2.03 -11.32
N ALA A 63 -22.29 1.37 -10.32
CA ALA A 63 -21.86 1.49 -8.93
C ALA A 63 -20.43 0.95 -8.74
N TYR A 64 -20.08 -0.18 -9.34
CA TYR A 64 -18.72 -0.71 -9.36
C TYR A 64 -17.72 0.21 -10.06
N GLU A 65 -18.10 0.78 -11.22
CA GLU A 65 -17.25 1.73 -11.94
C GLU A 65 -16.99 2.97 -11.10
N GLY A 66 -18.00 3.51 -10.41
CA GLY A 66 -17.85 4.64 -9.49
C GLY A 66 -16.73 4.39 -8.47
N PHE A 67 -16.77 3.26 -7.76
CA PHE A 67 -15.75 2.91 -6.77
C PHE A 67 -14.35 2.74 -7.34
N THR A 68 -14.23 2.16 -8.54
CA THR A 68 -12.92 1.92 -9.17
C THR A 68 -12.37 3.16 -9.87
N LYS A 69 -13.23 4.04 -10.38
CA LYS A 69 -12.87 5.30 -11.01
C LYS A 69 -12.46 6.35 -9.98
N ASP A 70 -13.15 6.41 -8.85
CA ASP A 70 -12.74 7.25 -7.72
C ASP A 70 -11.38 6.82 -7.18
N ALA A 71 -11.15 5.52 -7.02
CA ALA A 71 -9.84 4.99 -6.63
C ALA A 71 -8.72 5.38 -7.61
N LYS A 72 -9.02 5.36 -8.92
CA LYS A 72 -8.10 5.83 -9.98
C LYS A 72 -7.91 7.35 -9.99
N GLY A 73 -8.98 8.11 -9.75
CA GLY A 73 -9.01 9.57 -9.77
C GLY A 73 -8.29 10.21 -8.59
N GLU A 74 -8.28 9.57 -7.42
CA GLU A 74 -7.50 9.98 -6.24
C GLU A 74 -5.98 9.74 -6.41
N GLY A 75 -5.54 9.36 -7.61
CA GLY A 75 -4.15 9.10 -7.92
C GLY A 75 -3.72 7.67 -7.61
N ASP A 76 -4.66 6.76 -7.44
CA ASP A 76 -4.38 5.35 -7.16
C ASP A 76 -3.60 5.12 -5.84
N ALA A 77 -3.87 5.91 -4.79
CA ALA A 77 -3.31 5.64 -3.46
C ALA A 77 -3.72 4.22 -2.99
N PRO A 78 -2.83 3.39 -2.42
CA PRO A 78 -3.17 2.02 -2.04
C PRO A 78 -4.33 1.95 -1.06
N GLN A 79 -4.54 2.99 -0.25
CA GLN A 79 -5.70 3.12 0.65
C GLN A 79 -7.00 3.37 -0.13
N ALA A 80 -6.97 4.22 -1.16
CA ALA A 80 -8.13 4.47 -2.02
C ALA A 80 -8.51 3.20 -2.80
N VAL A 81 -7.52 2.46 -3.29
CA VAL A 81 -7.68 1.13 -3.89
C VAL A 81 -8.31 0.17 -2.89
N ALA A 82 -7.81 0.10 -1.66
CA ALA A 82 -8.35 -0.76 -0.60
C ALA A 82 -9.83 -0.46 -0.33
N LYS A 83 -10.15 0.82 -0.15
CA LYS A 83 -11.52 1.30 0.06
C LYS A 83 -12.42 0.95 -1.12
N GLY A 84 -11.94 1.16 -2.35
CA GLY A 84 -12.67 0.80 -3.57
C GLY A 84 -12.95 -0.70 -3.68
N VAL A 85 -11.96 -1.54 -3.34
CA VAL A 85 -12.11 -3.00 -3.32
C VAL A 85 -13.11 -3.45 -2.26
N THR A 86 -13.01 -2.96 -1.03
CA THR A 86 -13.95 -3.31 0.05
C THR A 86 -15.37 -2.85 -0.28
N ALA A 87 -15.55 -1.60 -0.74
CA ALA A 87 -16.86 -1.09 -1.16
C ALA A 87 -17.47 -1.89 -2.32
N SER A 88 -16.64 -2.33 -3.28
CA SER A 88 -17.08 -3.20 -4.38
C SER A 88 -17.54 -4.58 -3.86
N LEU A 89 -16.80 -5.17 -2.92
CA LEU A 89 -17.20 -6.46 -2.32
C LEU A 89 -18.49 -6.33 -1.51
N ASP A 90 -18.68 -5.23 -0.78
CA ASP A 90 -19.90 -4.95 -0.02
C ASP A 90 -21.12 -4.82 -0.94
N LEU A 91 -20.97 -4.06 -2.04
CA LEU A 91 -21.99 -3.91 -3.07
C LEU A 91 -22.39 -5.28 -3.65
N LEU A 92 -21.41 -6.09 -4.05
CA LEU A 92 -21.65 -7.41 -4.65
C LEU A 92 -22.29 -8.38 -3.66
N ALA A 93 -21.87 -8.35 -2.39
CA ALA A 93 -22.46 -9.18 -1.34
C ALA A 93 -23.92 -8.78 -1.06
N GLY A 94 -24.22 -7.48 -1.05
CA GLY A 94 -25.58 -6.95 -0.92
C GLY A 94 -26.46 -7.38 -2.09
N PHE A 95 -25.98 -7.22 -3.33
CA PHE A 95 -26.68 -7.62 -4.54
C PHE A 95 -26.98 -9.13 -4.56
N ALA A 96 -25.98 -9.97 -4.28
CA ALA A 96 -26.15 -11.42 -4.21
C ALA A 96 -27.11 -11.84 -3.08
N SER A 97 -27.11 -11.12 -1.95
CA SER A 97 -28.04 -11.36 -0.84
C SER A 97 -29.48 -11.07 -1.23
N GLY A 98 -29.74 -9.98 -1.96
CA GLY A 98 -31.07 -9.65 -2.46
C GLY A 98 -31.62 -10.71 -3.42
N LYS A 99 -30.78 -11.18 -4.34
CA LYS A 99 -31.15 -12.24 -5.29
C LYS A 99 -31.38 -13.60 -4.62
N ALA A 100 -30.61 -13.93 -3.59
CA ALA A 100 -30.77 -15.15 -2.79
C ALA A 100 -32.11 -15.25 -2.03
N GLY A 101 -32.89 -14.16 -1.97
CA GLY A 101 -34.20 -14.11 -1.30
C GLY A 101 -35.42 -14.36 -2.19
N GLY A 102 -35.26 -14.38 -3.53
CA GLY A 102 -36.41 -14.43 -4.45
C GLY A 102 -36.11 -14.90 -5.88
N SER A 103 -34.91 -15.42 -6.13
CA SER A 103 -34.51 -15.93 -7.45
C SER A 103 -34.83 -17.42 -7.61
N ALA A 104 -35.12 -17.83 -8.85
CA ALA A 104 -35.18 -19.25 -9.24
C ALA A 104 -33.85 -20.00 -9.00
N ASN A 105 -32.72 -19.28 -8.93
CA ASN A 105 -31.39 -19.82 -8.66
C ASN A 105 -30.89 -19.44 -7.24
N THR A 106 -31.77 -19.54 -6.25
CA THR A 106 -31.51 -19.11 -4.86
C THR A 106 -30.26 -19.76 -4.26
N GLU A 107 -30.04 -21.06 -4.45
CA GLU A 107 -28.88 -21.77 -3.87
C GLU A 107 -27.56 -21.27 -4.44
N GLN A 108 -27.52 -21.02 -5.75
CA GLN A 108 -26.35 -20.50 -6.45
C GLN A 108 -26.03 -19.07 -5.98
N TRP A 109 -27.06 -18.24 -5.80
CA TRP A 109 -26.89 -16.90 -5.24
C TRP A 109 -26.38 -16.90 -3.79
N ARG A 110 -26.87 -17.83 -2.94
CA ARG A 110 -26.34 -18.01 -1.58
C ARG A 110 -24.87 -18.38 -1.60
N ALA A 111 -24.50 -19.33 -2.45
CA ALA A 111 -23.10 -19.76 -2.54
C ALA A 111 -22.18 -18.67 -3.11
N MET A 112 -22.66 -17.88 -4.07
CA MET A 112 -21.95 -16.71 -4.59
C MET A 112 -21.76 -15.63 -3.50
N ARG A 113 -22.82 -15.32 -2.75
CA ARG A 113 -22.76 -14.38 -1.61
C ARG A 113 -21.74 -14.83 -0.57
N ASP A 114 -21.77 -16.10 -0.18
CA ASP A 114 -20.88 -16.62 0.86
C ASP A 114 -19.42 -16.54 0.44
N GLU A 115 -19.14 -16.75 -0.85
CA GLU A 115 -17.81 -16.53 -1.39
C GLU A 115 -17.39 -15.05 -1.39
N ILE A 116 -18.26 -14.15 -1.83
CA ILE A 116 -17.96 -12.71 -1.83
C ILE A 116 -17.66 -12.25 -0.39
N ARG A 117 -18.44 -12.71 0.59
CA ARG A 117 -18.19 -12.45 2.02
C ARG A 117 -16.87 -13.03 2.52
N ALA A 118 -16.47 -14.21 2.04
CA ALA A 118 -15.16 -14.75 2.37
C ALA A 118 -14.02 -13.87 1.82
N SER A 119 -14.16 -13.34 0.59
CA SER A 119 -13.22 -12.36 0.03
C SER A 119 -13.23 -11.03 0.78
N GLN A 120 -14.41 -10.55 1.18
CA GLN A 120 -14.57 -9.35 2.01
C GLN A 120 -13.86 -9.49 3.36
N ALA A 121 -14.06 -10.62 4.05
CA ALA A 121 -13.39 -10.90 5.33
C ALA A 121 -11.86 -10.90 5.19
N LYS A 122 -11.33 -11.44 4.08
CA LYS A 122 -9.89 -11.38 3.78
C LYS A 122 -9.42 -9.95 3.50
N ALA A 123 -10.17 -9.18 2.71
CA ALA A 123 -9.87 -7.77 2.44
C ALA A 123 -9.78 -6.97 3.76
N ILE A 124 -10.77 -7.14 4.64
CA ILE A 124 -10.82 -6.50 5.96
C ILE A 124 -9.66 -6.98 6.84
N ALA A 125 -9.37 -8.28 6.89
CA ALA A 125 -8.27 -8.80 7.69
C ALA A 125 -6.91 -8.21 7.25
N VAL A 126 -6.67 -8.11 5.93
CA VAL A 126 -5.48 -7.46 5.36
C VAL A 126 -5.44 -5.97 5.72
N TYR A 127 -6.58 -5.28 5.64
CA TYR A 127 -6.69 -3.87 5.97
C TYR A 127 -6.43 -3.59 7.46
N VAL A 128 -7.01 -4.38 8.37
CA VAL A 128 -6.87 -4.24 9.82
C VAL A 128 -5.49 -4.66 10.30
N ALA A 129 -4.90 -5.71 9.71
CA ALA A 129 -3.57 -6.19 10.08
C ALA A 129 -2.43 -5.28 9.59
N SER A 130 -2.73 -4.27 8.77
CA SER A 130 -1.77 -3.31 8.24
C SER A 130 -1.91 -1.99 9.00
N PRO A 131 -1.03 -1.67 9.99
CA PRO A 131 -1.07 -0.40 10.73
C PRO A 131 -0.98 0.83 9.82
N SER A 132 -0.47 0.65 8.60
CA SER A 132 -0.31 1.66 7.55
C SER A 132 -1.42 1.65 6.49
N MET A 133 -2.44 0.78 6.63
CA MET A 133 -3.54 0.60 5.68
C MET A 133 -3.10 0.25 4.25
N ILE A 134 -1.88 -0.27 4.07
CA ILE A 134 -1.37 -0.70 2.77
C ILE A 134 -1.95 -2.10 2.49
N MET A 135 -2.73 -2.25 1.42
CA MET A 135 -3.23 -3.57 1.00
C MET A 135 -2.07 -4.49 0.64
N ALA A 136 -2.15 -5.75 1.10
CA ALA A 136 -1.35 -6.81 0.52
C ALA A 136 -1.79 -7.03 -0.94
N PRO A 137 -0.87 -7.12 -1.90
CA PRO A 137 -1.24 -7.42 -3.28
C PRO A 137 -1.63 -8.90 -3.42
N GLY A 138 -2.47 -9.17 -4.42
CA GLY A 138 -2.66 -10.49 -5.01
C GLY A 138 -3.81 -11.36 -4.49
N ASP A 139 -3.65 -12.68 -4.64
CA ASP A 139 -4.61 -13.77 -4.32
C ASP A 139 -5.15 -13.77 -2.88
N THR A 140 -4.53 -12.98 -2.01
CA THR A 140 -4.86 -12.85 -0.59
C THR A 140 -6.24 -12.23 -0.38
N ILE A 141 -6.73 -11.40 -1.31
CA ILE A 141 -7.99 -10.65 -1.16
C ILE A 141 -9.11 -11.26 -2.02
N VAL A 142 -8.87 -11.36 -3.33
CA VAL A 142 -9.78 -12.00 -4.27
C VAL A 142 -9.08 -13.23 -4.81
N SER A 143 -9.73 -14.39 -4.67
CA SER A 143 -9.14 -15.64 -5.12
C SER A 143 -8.90 -15.62 -6.64
N ASN A 144 -7.69 -16.01 -7.07
CA ASN A 144 -7.34 -16.12 -8.50
C ASN A 144 -8.21 -17.07 -9.30
N ARG A 145 -9.00 -17.92 -8.64
CA ARG A 145 -9.99 -18.77 -9.30
C ARG A 145 -11.03 -17.98 -10.11
N TRP A 146 -11.24 -16.70 -9.80
CA TRP A 146 -12.09 -15.81 -10.58
C TRP A 146 -11.38 -15.31 -11.86
N ASN A 147 -10.05 -15.29 -11.87
CA ASN A 147 -9.23 -15.01 -13.06
C ASN A 147 -9.18 -16.24 -13.99
N ASP A 148 -9.25 -17.45 -13.42
CA ASP A 148 -9.38 -18.73 -14.13
C ASP A 148 -10.79 -18.98 -14.70
N PHE A 149 -11.60 -17.94 -14.81
CA PHE A 149 -12.84 -17.95 -15.58
C PHE A 149 -12.54 -17.34 -16.95
N PRO A 150 -11.76 -17.99 -17.84
CA PRO A 150 -11.51 -17.40 -19.14
C PRO A 150 -12.85 -17.28 -19.85
N ALA A 151 -13.00 -16.25 -20.68
CA ALA A 151 -14.12 -16.18 -21.63
C ALA A 151 -14.23 -17.47 -22.46
N SER A 152 -13.12 -18.23 -22.59
CA SER A 152 -13.05 -19.56 -23.21
C SER A 152 -13.40 -20.76 -22.30
N ALA A 153 -13.54 -20.60 -20.98
CA ALA A 153 -14.08 -21.65 -20.09
C ALA A 153 -15.60 -21.79 -20.22
N LEU A 154 -16.24 -20.81 -20.89
CA LEU A 154 -17.53 -20.99 -21.56
C LEU A 154 -17.39 -21.80 -22.86
N GLN A 155 -16.41 -22.72 -22.96
CA GLN A 155 -16.41 -23.74 -24.00
C GLN A 155 -17.45 -24.81 -23.64
N LEU A 156 -18.63 -24.64 -24.22
CA LEU A 156 -19.71 -25.60 -24.18
C LEU A 156 -19.63 -26.53 -25.38
N ASN A 157 -19.26 -27.79 -25.11
CA ASN A 157 -19.36 -28.93 -26.02
C ASN A 157 -18.59 -28.82 -27.36
N GLY A 158 -17.36 -28.27 -27.36
CA GLY A 158 -16.43 -28.47 -28.49
C GLY A 158 -16.80 -27.80 -29.82
N VAL A 159 -17.70 -26.81 -29.84
CA VAL A 159 -18.09 -26.11 -31.06
C VAL A 159 -17.07 -25.03 -31.42
N LYS A 160 -16.44 -25.14 -32.60
CA LYS A 160 -15.63 -24.07 -33.23
C LYS A 160 -16.56 -23.04 -33.89
N ILE A 161 -16.31 -21.75 -33.66
CA ILE A 161 -17.26 -20.70 -34.07
C ILE A 161 -16.57 -19.60 -34.87
N THR A 162 -17.21 -19.22 -35.98
CA THR A 162 -16.86 -18.06 -36.81
C THR A 162 -17.49 -16.80 -36.21
N PRO A 163 -16.78 -15.66 -36.07
CA PRO A 163 -17.36 -14.44 -35.52
C PRO A 163 -18.50 -13.95 -36.42
N LEU A 164 -19.68 -13.72 -35.85
CA LEU A 164 -20.72 -12.91 -36.50
C LEU A 164 -20.48 -11.45 -36.12
N ALA A 165 -20.81 -10.54 -37.05
CA ALA A 165 -20.62 -9.09 -36.93
C ALA A 165 -21.14 -8.51 -35.58
N PRO A 166 -20.55 -7.42 -35.07
CA PRO A 166 -20.91 -6.86 -33.78
C PRO A 166 -22.37 -6.38 -33.78
N LEU A 167 -23.19 -7.04 -32.96
CA LEU A 167 -24.48 -6.50 -32.51
C LEU A 167 -24.21 -5.61 -31.30
N GLU A 168 -24.80 -4.41 -31.24
CA GLU A 168 -24.78 -3.57 -30.04
C GLU A 168 -25.30 -4.37 -28.83
N CYS A 169 -24.73 -4.15 -27.64
CA CYS A 169 -25.15 -4.84 -26.42
C CYS A 169 -26.66 -4.61 -26.20
N PRO A 170 -27.51 -5.66 -26.28
CA PRO A 170 -28.95 -5.46 -26.29
C PRO A 170 -29.42 -4.90 -24.93
N ALA A 171 -30.04 -3.73 -24.95
CA ALA A 171 -30.55 -3.06 -23.75
C ALA A 171 -31.63 -3.86 -23.00
N ALA A 172 -32.32 -4.78 -23.69
CA ALA A 172 -33.35 -5.62 -23.10
C ALA A 172 -32.82 -7.04 -22.86
N THR A 173 -32.53 -7.36 -21.60
CA THR A 173 -32.39 -8.76 -21.16
C THR A 173 -33.76 -9.41 -21.14
N CYS A 174 -33.90 -10.59 -21.72
CA CYS A 174 -35.16 -11.32 -21.60
C CYS A 174 -35.48 -11.60 -20.13
N PRO A 175 -36.72 -11.37 -19.66
CA PRO A 175 -37.07 -11.51 -18.25
C PRO A 175 -36.70 -12.88 -17.66
N GLY A 176 -36.86 -13.97 -18.42
CA GLY A 176 -36.53 -15.33 -17.99
C GLY A 176 -35.03 -15.62 -17.83
N PHE A 177 -34.16 -14.74 -18.35
CA PHE A 177 -32.70 -14.90 -18.31
C PHE A 177 -32.00 -13.85 -17.45
N GLY A 178 -32.69 -12.79 -17.02
CA GLY A 178 -32.11 -11.68 -16.27
C GLY A 178 -31.31 -12.12 -15.05
N ASP A 179 -31.82 -13.10 -14.30
CA ASP A 179 -31.15 -13.61 -13.09
C ASP A 179 -29.79 -14.26 -13.37
N ARG A 180 -29.68 -15.02 -14.45
CA ARG A 180 -28.43 -15.68 -14.83
C ARG A 180 -27.46 -14.70 -15.48
N VAL A 181 -27.95 -13.72 -16.23
CA VAL A 181 -27.13 -12.61 -16.74
C VAL A 181 -26.54 -11.82 -15.57
N ASP A 182 -27.33 -11.56 -14.53
CA ASP A 182 -26.86 -10.90 -13.30
C ASP A 182 -25.76 -11.70 -12.59
N MET A 183 -25.85 -13.04 -12.57
CA MET A 183 -24.75 -13.86 -12.05
C MET A 183 -23.46 -13.65 -12.86
N LEU A 184 -23.54 -13.67 -14.19
CA LEU A 184 -22.35 -13.43 -15.02
C LEU A 184 -21.76 -12.05 -14.79
N ARG A 185 -22.59 -11.03 -14.61
CA ARG A 185 -22.13 -9.67 -14.26
C ARG A 185 -21.31 -9.72 -12.98
N VAL A 186 -21.82 -10.36 -11.93
CA VAL A 186 -21.09 -10.51 -10.66
C VAL A 186 -19.79 -11.28 -10.84
N ILE A 187 -19.80 -12.39 -11.59
CA ILE A 187 -18.60 -13.18 -11.89
C ILE A 187 -17.55 -12.32 -12.61
N ARG A 188 -17.97 -11.55 -13.63
CA ARG A 188 -17.09 -10.67 -14.40
C ARG A 188 -16.52 -9.54 -13.54
N ILE A 189 -17.35 -8.90 -12.72
CA ILE A 189 -16.90 -7.87 -11.79
C ILE A 189 -15.89 -8.46 -10.79
N MET A 190 -16.16 -9.62 -10.22
CA MET A 190 -15.23 -10.31 -9.31
C MET A 190 -13.91 -10.67 -10.00
N SER A 191 -13.96 -11.09 -11.26
CA SER A 191 -12.77 -11.35 -12.09
C SER A 191 -11.97 -10.08 -12.33
N ASN A 192 -12.61 -8.98 -12.71
CA ASN A 192 -11.97 -7.67 -12.90
C ASN A 192 -11.33 -7.16 -11.59
N LEU A 193 -12.02 -7.33 -10.47
CA LEU A 193 -11.51 -6.99 -9.15
C LEU A 193 -10.29 -7.83 -8.77
N GLY A 194 -10.32 -9.13 -9.08
CA GLY A 194 -9.20 -10.04 -8.91
C GLY A 194 -8.00 -9.65 -9.78
N ALA A 195 -8.21 -9.35 -11.07
CA ALA A 195 -7.16 -8.89 -11.97
C ALA A 195 -6.55 -7.56 -11.49
N TYR A 196 -7.38 -6.62 -11.03
CA TYR A 196 -6.92 -5.36 -10.48
C TYR A 196 -6.08 -5.54 -9.21
N ALA A 197 -6.57 -6.34 -8.25
CA ALA A 197 -5.85 -6.68 -7.01
C ALA A 197 -4.52 -7.43 -7.27
N ASN A 198 -4.41 -8.11 -8.40
CA ASN A 198 -3.20 -8.84 -8.83
C ASN A 198 -2.29 -8.06 -9.78
N SER A 199 -2.67 -6.85 -10.17
CA SER A 199 -1.93 -6.07 -11.16
C SER A 199 -0.49 -5.78 -10.71
N ASP A 200 0.46 -5.84 -11.64
CA ASP A 200 1.86 -5.49 -11.38
C ASP A 200 2.00 -4.05 -10.92
N TRP A 201 1.13 -3.18 -11.42
CA TRP A 201 1.02 -1.81 -10.99
C TRP A 201 0.71 -1.72 -9.48
N LEU A 202 -0.30 -2.44 -8.97
CA LEU A 202 -0.63 -2.40 -7.53
C LEU A 202 0.50 -3.01 -6.69
N LYS A 203 1.06 -4.14 -7.13
CA LYS A 203 2.23 -4.77 -6.48
C LYS A 203 3.40 -3.81 -6.34
N LYS A 204 3.74 -3.08 -7.42
CA LYS A 204 4.81 -2.07 -7.43
C LYS A 204 4.51 -0.94 -6.46
N ASN A 205 3.29 -0.40 -6.45
CA ASN A 205 2.91 0.70 -5.56
C ASN A 205 2.88 0.30 -4.09
N VAL A 206 2.42 -0.91 -3.77
CA VAL A 206 2.51 -1.47 -2.41
C VAL A 206 3.97 -1.60 -1.98
N ALA A 207 4.85 -2.13 -2.85
CA ALA A 207 6.27 -2.25 -2.54
C ALA A 207 6.94 -0.88 -2.31
N ILE A 208 6.56 0.14 -3.09
CA ILE A 208 7.02 1.52 -2.88
C ILE A 208 6.52 2.06 -1.54
N ALA A 209 5.22 1.94 -1.25
CA ALA A 209 4.62 2.41 0.00
C ALA A 209 5.28 1.77 1.23
N GLU A 210 5.49 0.45 1.18
CA GLU A 210 6.17 -0.30 2.24
C GLU A 210 7.62 0.15 2.42
N ARG A 211 8.34 0.41 1.32
CA ARG A 211 9.69 0.96 1.39
C ARG A 211 9.71 2.34 2.03
N GLU A 212 8.83 3.26 1.61
CA GLU A 212 8.78 4.61 2.18
C GLU A 212 8.36 4.59 3.66
N ARG A 213 7.42 3.70 4.05
CA ARG A 213 7.08 3.46 5.46
C ARG A 213 8.30 3.05 6.28
N ARG A 214 9.05 2.04 5.82
CA ARG A 214 10.26 1.57 6.52
C ARG A 214 11.35 2.65 6.57
N ARG A 215 11.47 3.49 5.54
CA ARG A 215 12.39 4.64 5.58
C ARG A 215 11.97 5.68 6.61
N TRP A 216 10.68 5.98 6.74
CA TRP A 216 10.18 6.85 7.81
C TRP A 216 10.39 6.25 9.21
N GLU A 217 10.30 4.93 9.35
CA GLU A 217 10.63 4.22 10.58
C GLU A 217 12.12 4.30 10.89
N SER A 218 12.99 4.01 9.92
CA SER A 218 14.44 4.15 10.06
C SER A 218 14.85 5.60 10.32
N TYR A 219 14.19 6.58 9.72
CA TYR A 219 14.42 8.00 10.02
C TYR A 219 14.12 8.35 11.49
N ARG A 220 13.06 7.76 12.06
CA ARG A 220 12.68 7.98 13.46
C ARG A 220 13.53 7.18 14.45
N ALA A 221 13.92 5.96 14.08
CA ALA A 221 14.65 5.05 14.96
C ALA A 221 16.18 5.22 14.87
N ASP A 222 16.71 5.28 13.65
CA ASP A 222 18.14 5.33 13.35
C ASP A 222 18.65 6.75 13.06
N GLY A 223 17.73 7.70 12.82
CA GLY A 223 18.07 9.11 12.68
C GLY A 223 18.68 9.69 13.97
N HIS A 224 19.24 10.89 13.87
CA HIS A 224 19.64 11.59 15.08
C HIS A 224 18.39 11.96 15.88
N HIS A 225 18.43 11.79 17.20
CA HIS A 225 17.29 12.14 18.07
C HIS A 225 16.87 13.59 17.81
N GLN A 226 15.57 13.89 17.89
CA GLN A 226 15.05 15.22 17.62
C GLN A 226 14.34 15.79 18.82
N TYR A 227 14.79 16.95 19.27
CA TYR A 227 14.01 17.76 20.19
C TYR A 227 12.87 18.47 19.45
N ILE A 228 11.84 18.91 20.20
CA ILE A 228 10.63 19.52 19.64
C ILE A 228 10.95 20.69 18.69
N TRP A 229 11.94 21.52 19.02
CA TRP A 229 12.36 22.62 18.16
C TRP A 229 13.06 22.14 16.87
N GLU A 230 13.81 21.04 16.92
CA GLU A 230 14.41 20.44 15.74
C GLU A 230 13.36 19.84 14.82
N VAL A 231 12.30 19.24 15.38
CA VAL A 231 11.14 18.77 14.61
C VAL A 231 10.50 19.93 13.85
N VAL A 232 10.36 21.11 14.47
CA VAL A 232 9.82 22.31 13.81
C VAL A 232 10.74 22.79 12.68
N VAL A 233 12.06 22.88 12.93
CA VAL A 233 13.04 23.32 11.92
C VAL A 233 13.10 22.35 10.75
N ASN A 234 13.20 21.05 11.02
CA ASN A 234 13.18 20.01 9.99
C ASN A 234 11.84 19.99 9.25
N GLY A 235 10.72 20.15 9.97
CA GLY A 235 9.40 20.29 9.38
C GLY A 235 9.31 21.44 8.39
N TYR A 236 9.86 22.61 8.73
CA TYR A 236 9.93 23.75 7.83
C TYR A 236 10.84 23.49 6.63
N ALA A 237 12.02 22.88 6.85
CA ALA A 237 12.92 22.48 5.78
C ALA A 237 12.26 21.48 4.81
N MET A 238 11.36 20.62 5.29
CA MET A 238 10.63 19.65 4.49
C MET A 238 9.48 20.25 3.66
N LYS A 239 8.85 21.35 4.12
CA LYS A 239 7.66 21.94 3.48
C LYS A 239 7.85 22.32 2.01
N GLY A 240 9.07 22.67 1.57
CA GLY A 240 9.31 23.19 0.21
C GLY A 240 9.66 22.15 -0.87
N SER A 241 10.05 20.93 -0.48
CA SER A 241 10.60 19.91 -1.39
C SER A 241 9.95 18.54 -1.25
N HIS A 242 9.51 18.15 -0.06
CA HIS A 242 9.23 16.74 0.24
C HIS A 242 7.74 16.37 0.33
N CYS A 243 6.86 17.36 0.60
CA CYS A 243 5.41 17.16 0.66
C CYS A 243 4.63 17.96 -0.39
N THR A 244 5.29 18.84 -1.15
CA THR A 244 4.62 19.61 -2.20
C THR A 244 4.33 18.74 -3.41
N ARG A 245 3.10 18.82 -3.90
CA ARG A 245 2.57 18.23 -5.15
C ARG A 245 3.25 18.85 -6.40
N LYS A 246 4.58 18.93 -6.42
CA LYS A 246 5.33 19.41 -7.58
C LYS A 246 5.21 18.36 -8.66
N GLU A 247 4.87 18.78 -9.88
CA GLU A 247 4.60 17.93 -11.05
C GLU A 247 5.74 16.96 -11.42
N ASN A 248 6.95 17.16 -10.85
CA ASN A 248 8.17 16.41 -11.17
C ASN A 248 8.73 15.57 -10.01
N ALA A 249 8.26 15.72 -8.77
CA ALA A 249 8.57 14.72 -7.75
C ALA A 249 7.89 13.44 -8.19
N SER A 250 8.66 12.36 -8.43
CA SER A 250 8.24 11.13 -9.14
C SER A 250 6.75 10.89 -8.88
N LYS A 251 5.90 11.20 -9.88
CA LYS A 251 4.44 11.32 -9.69
C LYS A 251 3.87 10.16 -8.86
N GLU A 252 4.43 8.98 -9.05
CA GLU A 252 4.21 7.75 -8.27
C GLU A 252 4.21 7.93 -6.73
N ARG A 253 5.11 8.70 -6.09
CA ARG A 253 5.25 8.72 -4.62
C ARG A 253 4.21 9.59 -3.90
N ILE A 254 3.92 10.77 -4.45
CA ILE A 254 2.95 11.71 -3.86
C ILE A 254 1.54 11.12 -3.90
N TYR A 255 1.25 10.35 -4.95
CA TYR A 255 0.00 9.63 -5.09
C TYR A 255 -0.25 8.58 -4.01
N LEU A 256 0.80 8.05 -3.38
CA LEU A 256 0.65 7.09 -2.28
C LEU A 256 0.43 7.75 -0.91
N GLY A 257 0.32 9.09 -0.86
CA GLY A 257 0.11 9.86 0.37
C GLY A 257 1.36 10.01 1.25
N PHE A 258 2.53 9.58 0.79
CA PHE A 258 3.78 9.73 1.54
C PHE A 258 4.51 11.01 1.12
N CYS A 259 4.96 11.79 2.11
CA CYS A 259 6.04 12.74 1.88
C CYS A 259 7.34 11.98 1.64
N GLU A 260 8.21 12.53 0.79
CA GLU A 260 9.55 12.01 0.60
C GLU A 260 10.30 11.98 1.93
N VAL A 261 10.90 10.83 2.26
CA VAL A 261 11.68 10.70 3.50
C VAL A 261 12.97 11.52 3.35
N PRO A 262 13.30 12.41 4.31
CA PRO A 262 14.49 13.23 4.21
C PRO A 262 15.77 12.41 4.01
N THR A 263 16.74 13.01 3.32
CA THR A 263 18.13 12.52 3.23
C THR A 263 19.09 13.36 4.07
N ALA A 264 18.53 14.31 4.83
CA ALA A 264 19.26 15.22 5.69
C ALA A 264 18.39 15.66 6.88
N GLN A 265 19.05 16.04 7.97
CA GLN A 265 18.41 16.53 9.18
C GLN A 265 19.24 17.69 9.72
N TRP A 266 18.56 18.80 10.04
CA TRP A 266 19.13 19.92 10.78
C TRP A 266 19.19 19.61 12.27
N ILE A 267 20.29 20.04 12.87
CA ILE A 267 20.58 19.95 14.30
C ILE A 267 20.58 21.38 14.82
N VAL A 268 19.82 21.64 15.88
CA VAL A 268 19.73 22.99 16.47
C VAL A 268 19.68 22.85 17.97
N LEU A 269 20.64 23.45 18.67
CA LEU A 269 20.71 23.44 20.14
C LEU A 269 20.51 22.04 20.73
N HIS A 270 21.25 21.05 20.22
CA HIS A 270 21.10 19.65 20.63
C HIS A 270 22.04 19.32 21.79
N PRO A 271 21.56 19.17 23.03
CA PRO A 271 22.38 18.74 24.14
C PRO A 271 22.69 17.24 24.08
N ASP A 272 23.93 16.87 24.38
CA ASP A 272 24.38 15.48 24.48
C ASP A 272 25.47 15.31 25.57
N ALA A 273 25.70 14.07 25.97
CA ALA A 273 26.79 13.66 26.83
C ALA A 273 28.02 13.28 26.00
N ALA A 274 29.20 13.69 26.45
CA ALA A 274 30.44 13.42 25.74
C ALA A 274 31.58 13.08 26.69
N LEU A 275 32.68 12.62 26.11
CA LEU A 275 33.96 12.45 26.77
C LEU A 275 34.97 13.40 26.14
N ARG A 276 35.54 14.29 26.95
CA ARG A 276 36.58 15.22 26.54
C ARG A 276 37.94 14.67 26.91
N TRP A 277 38.85 14.68 25.95
CA TRP A 277 40.27 14.54 26.16
C TRP A 277 40.91 15.93 26.13
N SER A 278 41.45 16.35 27.27
CA SER A 278 42.23 17.59 27.42
C SER A 278 43.63 17.30 27.94
N HIS A 279 44.62 18.01 27.39
CA HIS A 279 45.99 17.98 27.91
C HIS A 279 46.13 19.08 28.97
N SER A 280 45.93 18.74 30.25
CA SER A 280 46.05 19.69 31.35
C SER A 280 47.52 20.13 31.53
N ALA A 281 47.72 21.24 32.24
CA ALA A 281 49.07 21.73 32.55
C ALA A 281 49.85 20.81 33.51
N GLU A 282 49.20 19.84 34.17
CA GLU A 282 49.76 19.00 35.24
C GLU A 282 50.11 17.55 34.80
N GLN A 283 50.28 17.31 33.49
CA GLN A 283 50.98 16.14 32.88
C GLN A 283 50.26 14.80 32.68
N SER A 284 48.94 14.65 32.86
CA SER A 284 48.23 13.45 32.37
C SER A 284 47.14 13.76 31.34
N SER A 285 47.15 13.00 30.25
CA SER A 285 46.06 12.90 29.29
C SER A 285 44.90 12.15 29.93
N ASP A 286 43.90 12.90 30.40
CA ASP A 286 42.74 12.30 31.06
C ASP A 286 41.49 12.41 30.18
N LEU A 287 40.75 11.31 30.10
CA LEU A 287 39.40 11.27 29.53
C LEU A 287 38.40 11.64 30.62
N LYS A 288 37.59 12.67 30.36
CA LYS A 288 36.69 13.27 31.34
C LYS A 288 35.27 13.42 30.77
N PRO A 289 34.21 13.13 31.55
CA PRO A 289 32.85 13.53 31.18
C PRO A 289 32.75 15.01 30.80
N ALA A 290 32.00 15.30 29.75
CA ALA A 290 31.70 16.65 29.31
C ALA A 290 30.24 16.73 28.84
N PHE A 291 29.67 17.91 28.97
CA PHE A 291 28.39 18.22 28.36
C PHE A 291 28.65 18.95 27.04
N ILE A 292 27.99 18.55 25.96
CA ILE A 292 28.13 19.19 24.66
C ILE A 292 26.77 19.65 24.17
N ILE A 293 26.72 20.81 23.53
CA ILE A 293 25.55 21.30 22.82
C ILE A 293 25.98 21.53 21.38
N GLU A 294 25.30 20.89 20.44
CA GLU A 294 25.44 21.16 19.02
C GLU A 294 24.55 22.36 18.68
N ALA A 295 25.16 23.54 18.57
CA ALA A 295 24.44 24.80 18.42
C ALA A 295 23.70 24.86 17.07
N LEU A 296 24.39 24.48 16.00
CA LEU A 296 23.84 24.40 14.65
C LEU A 296 24.62 23.35 13.85
N GLY A 297 23.91 22.42 13.24
CA GLY A 297 24.53 21.38 12.43
C GLY A 297 23.59 20.79 11.41
N ARG A 298 24.13 19.87 10.62
CA ARG A 298 23.39 19.13 9.62
C ARG A 298 23.97 17.74 9.44
N TYR A 299 23.10 16.74 9.56
CA TYR A 299 23.33 15.40 9.08
C TYR A 299 22.85 15.23 7.64
N TRP A 300 23.48 14.32 6.91
CA TRP A 300 23.04 13.78 5.64
C TRP A 300 23.36 12.29 5.56
N TRP A 301 22.58 11.56 4.78
CA TRP A 301 22.73 10.13 4.57
C TRP A 301 22.23 9.74 3.19
N ARG A 302 22.45 8.47 2.85
CA ARG A 302 21.87 7.84 1.66
C ARG A 302 20.92 6.75 2.14
N TRP A 303 19.79 6.60 1.47
CA TRP A 303 19.00 5.40 1.65
C TRP A 303 19.69 4.25 0.90
N GLY A 304 19.66 3.04 1.47
CA GLY A 304 19.95 1.81 0.71
C GLY A 304 19.16 1.79 -0.60
N GLY A 305 19.64 1.05 -1.60
CA GLY A 305 19.20 1.09 -3.01
C GLY A 305 17.70 0.93 -3.28
N GLU A 306 17.31 0.51 -4.48
CA GLU A 306 15.88 0.55 -4.87
C GLU A 306 14.92 -0.20 -3.93
N SER A 307 15.40 -1.25 -3.27
CA SER A 307 14.66 -2.02 -2.24
C SER A 307 15.01 -1.66 -0.80
N GLY A 308 16.01 -0.78 -0.58
CA GLY A 308 16.59 -0.50 0.72
C GLY A 308 15.82 0.57 1.51
N ALA A 309 15.50 0.25 2.76
CA ALA A 309 14.98 1.20 3.75
C ALA A 309 16.01 1.59 4.81
N THR A 310 17.19 0.98 4.79
CA THR A 310 18.26 1.23 5.74
C THR A 310 18.95 2.56 5.45
N MET A 311 19.22 3.33 6.49
CA MET A 311 20.06 4.52 6.43
C MET A 311 21.55 4.12 6.29
N LEU A 312 22.22 4.62 5.26
CA LEU A 312 23.64 4.36 4.96
C LEU A 312 24.43 5.66 4.94
N ASP A 313 25.74 5.55 5.20
CA ASP A 313 26.70 6.66 5.08
C ASP A 313 26.27 7.93 5.83
N ARG A 314 25.66 7.80 7.02
CA ARG A 314 25.25 8.96 7.83
C ARG A 314 26.48 9.78 8.19
N ARG A 315 26.52 11.03 7.75
CA ARG A 315 27.63 11.97 7.97
C ARG A 315 27.07 13.34 8.31
N GLY A 316 27.86 14.18 8.96
CA GLY A 316 27.39 15.50 9.32
C GLY A 316 28.49 16.45 9.73
N VAL A 317 28.12 17.72 9.84
CA VAL A 317 28.94 18.75 10.48
C VAL A 317 28.07 19.59 11.42
N ALA A 318 28.65 20.01 12.53
CA ALA A 318 28.00 20.92 13.47
C ALA A 318 28.99 21.91 14.08
N LEU A 319 28.46 23.03 14.58
CA LEU A 319 29.15 23.90 15.52
C LEU A 319 28.81 23.40 16.92
N ALA A 320 29.82 22.97 17.66
CA ALA A 320 29.65 22.46 19.01
C ALA A 320 30.15 23.46 20.06
N THR A 321 29.44 23.50 21.17
CA THR A 321 29.92 24.09 22.41
C THR A 321 29.99 23.04 23.50
N SER A 322 31.10 22.97 24.23
CA SER A 322 31.28 22.01 25.31
C SER A 322 31.52 22.73 26.63
N TYR A 323 30.93 22.19 27.69
CA TYR A 323 31.11 22.63 29.06
C TYR A 323 31.71 21.50 29.90
N SER A 324 32.72 21.84 30.69
CA SER A 324 33.34 20.95 31.66
C SER A 324 33.63 21.72 32.95
N ASP A 325 33.27 21.17 34.10
CA ASP A 325 33.55 21.74 35.42
C ASP A 325 34.63 20.91 36.12
N TYR A 326 35.90 21.15 35.76
CA TYR A 326 37.05 20.56 36.44
C TYR A 326 37.86 21.64 37.15
N ARG A 327 38.52 21.26 38.26
CA ARG A 327 39.40 22.16 39.01
C ARG A 327 40.43 22.78 38.06
N GLY A 328 40.36 24.10 37.87
CA GLY A 328 41.26 24.86 36.99
C GLY A 328 40.76 25.11 35.57
N GLU A 329 39.63 24.51 35.14
CA GLU A 329 39.17 24.58 33.75
C GLU A 329 37.64 24.73 33.63
N LYS A 330 37.05 25.68 34.37
CA LYS A 330 35.62 26.06 34.23
C LYS A 330 35.41 26.96 33.02
N ARG A 331 35.37 26.41 31.81
CA ARG A 331 35.16 27.24 30.60
C ARG A 331 34.35 26.52 29.54
N TRP A 332 33.43 27.27 28.95
CA TRP A 332 32.83 26.95 27.66
C TRP A 332 33.92 26.94 26.59
N SER A 333 33.90 25.90 25.76
CA SER A 333 34.73 25.79 24.57
C SER A 333 33.86 25.64 23.33
N TYR A 334 34.34 26.13 22.19
CA TYR A 334 33.59 26.13 20.94
C TYR A 334 34.46 25.55 19.84
N GLY A 335 33.84 24.89 18.86
CA GLY A 335 34.56 24.46 17.66
C GLY A 335 33.75 23.58 16.74
N PRO A 336 34.31 23.20 15.58
CA PRO A 336 33.66 22.32 14.64
C PRO A 336 33.54 20.91 15.21
N MET A 337 32.44 20.25 14.83
CA MET A 337 32.17 18.85 15.06
C MET A 337 31.93 18.16 13.72
N LEU A 338 32.52 16.98 13.56
CA LEU A 338 32.31 16.08 12.44
C LEU A 338 31.55 14.86 12.94
N HIS A 339 30.54 14.45 12.19
CA HIS A 339 29.81 13.23 12.46
C HIS A 339 30.09 12.18 11.40
N TYR A 340 30.35 10.95 11.85
CA TYR A 340 30.52 9.78 11.02
C TYR A 340 29.78 8.62 11.65
N ASP A 341 28.66 8.24 11.03
CA ASP A 341 27.73 7.22 11.51
C ASP A 341 27.29 7.50 12.95
N SER A 342 27.65 6.64 13.90
CA SER A 342 27.31 6.75 15.33
C SER A 342 28.37 7.48 16.16
N TYR A 343 29.41 8.03 15.50
CA TYR A 343 30.53 8.72 16.15
C TYR A 343 30.52 10.20 15.80
N SER A 344 30.75 11.04 16.81
CA SER A 344 30.88 12.47 16.69
C SER A 344 32.19 12.93 17.32
N LEU A 345 33.00 13.66 16.56
CA LEU A 345 34.29 14.21 17.01
C LEU A 345 34.25 15.72 16.89
N ALA A 346 34.43 16.42 18.02
CA ALA A 346 34.58 17.86 18.04
C ALA A 346 35.98 18.29 18.46
N ILE A 347 36.50 19.32 17.78
CA ILE A 347 37.76 19.96 18.10
C ILE A 347 37.42 21.34 18.67
N THR A 348 37.50 21.49 19.99
CA THR A 348 36.98 22.68 20.68
C THR A 348 38.11 23.46 21.36
N LYS A 349 37.96 24.78 21.46
CA LYS A 349 38.91 25.66 22.14
C LYS A 349 38.18 26.54 23.15
N ALA A 350 38.68 26.58 24.39
CA ALA A 350 38.18 27.49 25.41
C ALA A 350 38.78 28.90 25.23
N ALA A 351 38.06 29.94 25.66
CA ALA A 351 38.59 31.30 25.69
C ALA A 351 39.87 31.35 26.54
N GLY A 352 40.99 31.76 25.93
CA GLY A 352 42.32 31.77 26.56
C GLY A 352 42.84 30.38 26.97
N GLY A 353 42.29 29.30 26.42
CA GLY A 353 42.64 27.92 26.74
C GLY A 353 43.28 27.15 25.58
N ARG A 354 43.59 25.88 25.85
CA ARG A 354 44.13 24.93 24.87
C ARG A 354 43.00 24.29 24.05
N TRP A 355 43.39 23.67 22.95
CA TRP A 355 42.50 22.81 22.17
C TRP A 355 42.20 21.53 22.95
N GLY A 356 40.97 21.04 22.84
CA GLY A 356 40.52 19.76 23.37
C GLY A 356 39.78 18.96 22.31
N LEU A 357 39.92 17.64 22.39
CA LEU A 357 39.14 16.71 21.57
C LEU A 357 37.95 16.24 22.39
N VAL A 358 36.75 16.33 21.84
CA VAL A 358 35.53 15.84 22.47
C VAL A 358 34.95 14.75 21.60
N LEU A 359 34.84 13.56 22.18
CA LEU A 359 34.22 12.40 21.57
C LEU A 359 32.82 12.24 22.14
N ASN A 360 31.83 12.31 21.27
CA ASN A 360 30.47 11.93 21.57
C ASN A 360 30.18 10.62 20.83
N ILE A 361 29.89 9.58 21.62
CA ILE A 361 29.32 8.33 21.15
C ILE A 361 27.90 8.39 21.70
N GLY A 362 26.87 8.15 20.87
CA GLY A 362 25.48 8.07 21.29
C GLY A 362 25.29 7.04 22.41
N LEU A 363 25.61 7.45 23.63
CA LEU A 363 25.72 6.62 24.83
C LEU A 363 24.32 6.29 25.32
N ALA A 364 23.39 7.24 25.19
CA ALA A 364 21.97 7.02 25.40
C ALA A 364 21.49 5.84 24.54
N GLY A 365 21.74 5.85 23.23
CA GLY A 365 21.33 4.77 22.33
C GLY A 365 21.88 3.40 22.77
N LYS A 366 23.18 3.30 23.06
CA LYS A 366 23.79 2.03 23.50
C LYS A 366 23.35 1.59 24.90
N ILE A 367 23.18 2.51 25.84
CA ILE A 367 22.76 2.19 27.21
C ILE A 367 21.29 1.75 27.23
N PHE A 368 20.41 2.43 26.48
CA PHE A 368 19.00 2.08 26.40
C PHE A 368 18.76 0.82 25.55
N ASP A 369 19.52 0.59 24.47
CA ASP A 369 19.49 -0.67 23.71
C ASP A 369 19.92 -1.89 24.55
N VAL A 370 20.94 -1.72 25.38
CA VAL A 370 21.39 -2.78 26.30
C VAL A 370 20.28 -3.10 27.31
N LYS A 371 19.56 -2.08 27.79
CA LYS A 371 18.45 -2.29 28.72
C LYS A 371 17.27 -3.02 28.08
N GLY A 372 16.90 -2.68 26.84
CA GLY A 372 15.87 -3.40 26.09
C GLY A 372 16.24 -4.87 25.82
N ARG A 373 17.50 -5.15 25.46
CA ARG A 373 17.98 -6.54 25.28
C ARG A 373 18.07 -7.34 26.57
N LEU A 374 18.22 -6.68 27.72
CA LEU A 374 18.20 -7.33 29.03
C LEU A 374 16.79 -7.67 29.51
N GLU A 375 15.77 -6.92 29.06
CA GLU A 375 14.36 -7.21 29.33
C GLU A 375 13.80 -8.34 28.44
N ASP A 376 14.45 -8.63 27.30
CA ASP A 376 14.16 -9.76 26.42
C ASP A 376 14.93 -11.07 26.76
N LEU A 377 15.72 -11.07 27.83
CA LEU A 377 16.37 -12.28 28.35
C LEU A 377 15.40 -12.99 29.32
N PRO A 378 15.14 -14.31 29.15
CA PRO A 378 14.12 -15.05 29.88
C PRO A 378 14.40 -15.23 31.38
#